data_AF-A0AAT9M0A9-F1
#
_entry.id   AF-A0AAT9M0A9-F1
#
_cell.length_a   1.000
_cell.length_b   1.000
_cell.length_c   1.000
_cell.angle_alpha   90.00
_cell.angle_beta   90.00
_cell.angle_gamma   90.00
#
_symmetry.space_group_name_H-M   'P 1'
#
loop_
_entity.id
_entity.type
_entity.pdbx_description
1 polymer ?
#
loop_
_entity_poly.entity_id
_entity_poly.type
_entity_poly.pdbx_seq_one_letter_code
_entity_poly.pdbx_strand_id
1 'polypeptide(L)'
;MLSRSARRVGAGAAAVAAAMTLTAVPAGATPLGQTSLGSVDVTRTGRPVTVPPIAPCDVTADQQNTSNGTTARGVASFGAGNTTCTKDAGAKTAKMQATGGSFDLTALTPYGGPEIKLASYAASCAATTTSTTVAFQFSGLQGVNAPKPIPANYTATVGPADHPQAKIVFNEVIQADPNDGSVTINMLHIELFPNGDGPMSGDVIVGHAACSPTS
;
A
#
# COMPACT_ATOMS: atom_id res chain seq x y z
N MET A 1 2.20 62.16 -57.08
CA MET A 1 2.09 61.01 -58.01
C MET A 1 1.98 59.74 -57.18
N LEU A 2 0.93 58.96 -57.49
CA LEU A 2 0.64 57.55 -57.16
C LEU A 2 0.57 57.07 -55.69
N SER A 3 -0.67 57.00 -55.24
CA SER A 3 -1.24 55.99 -54.34
C SER A 3 -0.86 54.56 -54.74
N ARG A 4 -0.70 53.65 -53.76
CA ARG A 4 -0.92 52.20 -53.96
C ARG A 4 -1.27 51.48 -52.65
N SER A 5 -2.51 51.01 -52.64
CA SER A 5 -3.14 50.09 -51.72
C SER A 5 -2.57 48.66 -51.77
N ALA A 6 -2.89 47.94 -50.70
CA ALA A 6 -2.62 46.54 -50.35
C ALA A 6 -2.90 45.47 -51.42
N ARG A 7 -2.19 44.32 -51.32
CA ARG A 7 -2.80 42.96 -51.32
C ARG A 7 -1.78 41.83 -51.02
N ARG A 8 -2.08 41.09 -49.93
CA ARG A 8 -2.18 39.62 -49.70
C ARG A 8 -1.09 38.61 -50.17
N VAL A 9 -1.05 37.52 -49.36
CA VAL A 9 -0.58 36.12 -49.58
C VAL A 9 0.89 35.88 -49.18
N GLY A 10 1.29 34.87 -48.39
CA GLY A 10 0.61 33.68 -47.87
C GLY A 10 1.48 32.94 -46.81
N ALA A 11 0.91 31.87 -46.25
CA ALA A 11 1.41 31.08 -45.12
C ALA A 11 2.57 30.13 -45.44
N GLY A 12 3.36 29.76 -44.42
CA GLY A 12 4.39 28.71 -44.49
C GLY A 12 4.90 28.26 -43.11
N ALA A 13 4.31 27.16 -42.62
CA ALA A 13 4.65 26.26 -41.51
C ALA A 13 5.90 26.51 -40.64
N ALA A 14 5.68 26.69 -39.33
CA ALA A 14 6.66 26.41 -38.28
C ALA A 14 6.23 25.13 -37.53
N ALA A 15 6.99 24.05 -37.70
CA ALA A 15 6.80 22.81 -36.95
C ALA A 15 7.28 23.00 -35.50
N VAL A 16 6.35 23.04 -34.56
CA VAL A 16 6.68 23.06 -33.12
C VAL A 16 6.80 21.62 -32.64
N ALA A 17 8.03 21.14 -32.50
CA ALA A 17 8.33 19.90 -31.81
C ALA A 17 8.07 20.09 -30.31
N ALA A 18 6.93 19.58 -29.82
CA ALA A 18 6.64 19.51 -28.40
C ALA A 18 7.46 18.36 -27.78
N ALA A 19 8.66 18.67 -27.31
CA ALA A 19 9.44 17.77 -26.48
C ALA A 19 8.74 17.62 -25.12
N MET A 20 8.05 16.51 -24.91
CA MET A 20 7.55 16.12 -23.60
C MET A 20 8.74 15.74 -22.72
N THR A 21 9.23 16.68 -21.91
CA THR A 21 10.14 16.38 -20.81
C THR A 21 9.37 15.61 -19.75
N LEU A 22 9.57 14.28 -19.69
CA LEU A 22 9.24 13.52 -18.50
C LEU A 22 10.10 14.06 -17.36
N THR A 23 9.49 14.83 -16.45
CA THR A 23 10.11 15.12 -15.16
C THR A 23 10.11 13.82 -14.38
N ALA A 24 11.25 13.13 -14.36
CA ALA A 24 11.49 12.06 -13.41
C ALA A 24 11.30 12.64 -12.01
N VAL A 25 10.28 12.15 -11.30
CA VAL A 25 10.10 12.46 -9.89
C VAL A 25 11.33 11.89 -9.19
N PRO A 26 12.12 12.70 -8.44
CA PRO A 26 13.26 12.16 -7.71
C PRO A 26 12.75 11.06 -6.79
N ALA A 27 13.44 9.92 -6.79
CA ALA A 27 13.22 8.87 -5.81
C ALA A 27 13.29 9.52 -4.42
N GLY A 28 12.12 9.70 -3.80
CA GLY A 28 12.03 10.23 -2.45
C GLY A 28 12.85 9.31 -1.57
N ALA A 29 13.73 9.88 -0.74
CA ALA A 29 14.54 9.13 0.21
C ALA A 29 13.65 8.09 0.91
N THR A 30 14.00 6.81 0.79
CA THR A 30 13.28 5.72 1.44
C THR A 30 13.18 6.11 2.92
N PRO A 31 11.97 6.26 3.47
CA PRO A 31 11.83 6.66 4.86
C PRO A 31 12.61 5.68 5.74
N LEU A 32 13.40 6.21 6.68
CA LEU A 32 14.23 5.39 7.59
C LEU A 32 13.41 4.29 8.29
N GLY A 33 12.12 4.56 8.47
CA GLY A 33 11.13 3.60 8.90
C GLY A 33 9.75 4.22 8.98
N GLN A 34 8.74 3.50 8.52
CA GLN A 34 7.33 3.87 8.60
C GLN A 34 6.47 2.66 8.92
N THR A 35 5.32 2.87 9.56
CA THR A 35 4.33 1.79 9.73
C THR A 35 2.93 2.37 9.84
N SER A 36 1.93 1.55 9.50
CA SER A 36 0.52 1.85 9.69
C SER A 36 -0.26 0.57 9.95
N LEU A 37 -1.43 0.69 10.59
CA LEU A 37 -2.33 -0.45 10.77
C LEU A 37 -2.90 -0.97 9.45
N GLY A 38 -2.93 -0.13 8.42
CA GLY A 38 -3.46 -0.44 7.10
C GLY A 38 -3.96 0.81 6.38
N SER A 39 -4.40 0.62 5.15
CA SER A 39 -4.98 1.64 4.29
C SER A 39 -5.92 1.02 3.27
N VAL A 40 -6.79 1.84 2.69
CA VAL A 40 -7.70 1.43 1.61
C VAL A 40 -7.59 2.46 0.50
N ASP A 41 -7.34 2.01 -0.71
CA ASP A 41 -7.46 2.81 -1.92
C ASP A 41 -8.22 2.02 -2.98
N VAL A 42 -9.54 2.16 -2.95
CA VAL A 42 -10.44 1.36 -3.79
C VAL A 42 -11.36 2.29 -4.58
N THR A 43 -11.57 1.99 -5.85
CA THR A 43 -12.61 2.62 -6.67
C THR A 43 -13.81 1.68 -6.76
N ARG A 44 -14.99 2.14 -6.34
CA ARG A 44 -16.26 1.40 -6.47
C ARG A 44 -17.18 2.13 -7.42
N THR A 45 -17.58 1.48 -8.52
CA THR A 45 -18.46 2.06 -9.54
C THR A 45 -18.03 3.47 -9.99
N GLY A 46 -16.71 3.66 -10.16
CA GLY A 46 -16.11 4.94 -10.56
C GLY A 46 -15.97 5.98 -9.45
N ARG A 47 -16.29 5.65 -8.19
CA ARG A 47 -16.13 6.55 -7.03
C ARG A 47 -15.03 6.06 -6.09
N PRO A 48 -14.10 6.94 -5.67
CA PRO A 48 -13.05 6.56 -4.73
C PRO A 48 -13.63 6.30 -3.33
N VAL A 49 -13.16 5.24 -2.69
CA VAL A 49 -13.36 4.87 -1.30
C VAL A 49 -11.97 4.71 -0.69
N THR A 50 -11.47 5.81 -0.13
CA THR A 50 -10.11 5.89 0.39
C THR A 50 -10.12 6.00 1.91
N VAL A 51 -9.27 5.22 2.56
CA VAL A 51 -8.90 5.38 3.97
C VAL A 51 -7.38 5.60 4.01
N PRO A 52 -6.92 6.78 4.45
CA PRO A 52 -5.49 7.05 4.55
C PRO A 52 -4.83 6.09 5.57
N PRO A 53 -3.50 5.98 5.58
CA PRO A 53 -2.78 5.16 6.55
C PRO A 53 -3.28 5.38 7.98
N ILE A 54 -3.68 4.30 8.64
CA ILE A 54 -4.33 4.35 9.95
C ILE A 54 -3.27 4.31 11.04
N ALA A 55 -3.32 5.29 11.95
CA ALA A 55 -2.31 5.50 12.99
C ALA A 55 -0.88 5.42 12.42
N PRO A 56 -0.52 6.26 11.44
CA PRO A 56 0.82 6.19 10.86
C PRO A 56 1.86 6.61 11.91
N CYS A 57 3.02 5.98 11.92
CA CYS A 57 4.19 6.54 12.60
C CYS A 57 5.42 6.43 11.70
N ASP A 58 6.42 7.24 12.01
CA ASP A 58 7.73 7.22 11.38
C ASP A 58 8.84 7.32 12.44
N VAL A 59 10.08 7.04 12.02
CA VAL A 59 11.26 7.07 12.92
C VAL A 59 11.94 8.43 13.01
N THR A 60 11.23 9.53 12.71
CA THR A 60 11.78 10.87 12.95
C THR A 60 11.97 11.14 14.45
N ALA A 61 11.16 10.48 15.28
CA ALA A 61 11.27 10.41 16.73
C ALA A 61 10.68 9.10 17.24
N ASP A 62 10.83 8.82 18.55
CA ASP A 62 10.04 7.78 19.19
C ASP A 62 8.57 8.22 19.17
N GLN A 63 7.74 7.45 18.46
CA GLN A 63 6.34 7.74 18.24
C GLN A 63 5.49 6.52 18.56
N GLN A 64 4.35 6.77 19.18
CA GLN A 64 3.32 5.78 19.38
C GLN A 64 1.97 6.41 19.05
N ASN A 65 1.26 5.82 18.08
CA ASN A 65 -0.06 6.27 17.68
C ASN A 65 -1.09 5.16 17.89
N THR A 66 -2.33 5.55 18.16
CA THR A 66 -3.42 4.62 18.41
C THR A 66 -4.61 4.97 17.53
N SER A 67 -5.44 3.98 17.24
CA SER A 67 -6.70 4.15 16.54
C SER A 67 -7.78 3.35 17.27
N ASN A 68 -8.98 3.92 17.37
CA ASN A 68 -10.17 3.22 17.85
C ASN A 68 -10.80 2.31 16.77
N GLY A 69 -10.17 2.24 15.59
CA GLY A 69 -10.69 1.57 14.41
C GLY A 69 -11.30 2.55 13.42
N THR A 70 -11.48 2.09 12.18
CA THR A 70 -12.10 2.85 11.10
C THR A 70 -12.75 1.91 10.10
N THR A 71 -13.73 2.41 9.35
CA THR A 71 -14.49 1.60 8.40
C THR A 71 -14.55 2.29 7.04
N ALA A 72 -14.02 1.62 6.03
CA ALA A 72 -14.28 1.92 4.62
C ALA A 72 -15.62 1.29 4.23
N ARG A 73 -16.69 2.09 4.20
CA ARG A 73 -18.07 1.60 4.03
C ARG A 73 -18.24 0.68 2.81
N GLY A 74 -18.55 -0.59 3.09
CA GLY A 74 -18.77 -1.63 2.08
C GLY A 74 -17.50 -2.11 1.38
N VAL A 75 -16.33 -1.88 2.00
CA VAL A 75 -15.04 -2.40 1.55
C VAL A 75 -14.38 -3.18 2.69
N ALA A 76 -13.97 -2.48 3.75
CA ALA A 76 -13.22 -3.06 4.86
C ALA A 76 -13.47 -2.33 6.17
N SER A 77 -13.26 -3.01 7.29
CA SER A 77 -13.25 -2.43 8.63
C SER A 77 -11.97 -2.84 9.35
N PHE A 78 -11.34 -1.86 10.01
CA PHE A 78 -10.17 -2.04 10.86
C PHE A 78 -10.59 -1.82 12.30
N GLY A 79 -10.29 -2.78 13.17
CA GLY A 79 -10.48 -2.67 14.60
C GLY A 79 -9.50 -1.70 15.26
N ALA A 80 -9.64 -1.55 16.57
CA ALA A 80 -8.70 -0.76 17.35
C ALA A 80 -7.28 -1.32 17.27
N GLY A 81 -6.26 -0.47 17.33
CA GLY A 81 -4.88 -0.88 17.22
C GLY A 81 -3.90 0.24 17.55
N ASN A 82 -2.63 -0.10 17.53
CA ASN A 82 -1.54 0.85 17.74
C ASN A 82 -0.38 0.62 16.78
N THR A 83 0.39 1.68 16.57
CA THR A 83 1.68 1.64 15.90
C THR A 83 2.74 2.21 16.80
N THR A 84 3.96 1.70 16.69
CA THR A 84 5.12 2.15 17.44
C THR A 84 6.32 2.23 16.50
N CYS A 85 6.98 3.38 16.51
CA CYS A 85 8.21 3.64 15.79
C CYS A 85 9.23 4.09 16.81
N THR A 86 10.35 3.39 16.90
CA THR A 86 11.43 3.72 17.83
C THR A 86 12.76 3.75 17.13
N LYS A 87 13.64 4.65 17.56
CA LYS A 87 15.00 4.76 17.05
C LYS A 87 16.00 4.83 18.20
N ASP A 88 16.92 3.89 18.25
CA ASP A 88 18.04 3.92 19.18
C ASP A 88 19.30 4.38 18.45
N ALA A 89 19.72 5.61 18.72
CA ALA A 89 20.93 6.19 18.15
C ALA A 89 22.22 5.56 18.70
N GLY A 90 22.21 5.05 19.95
CA GLY A 90 23.36 4.43 20.58
C GLY A 90 23.60 3.02 20.07
N ALA A 91 22.53 2.23 19.94
CA ALA A 91 22.59 0.89 19.37
C ALA A 91 22.57 0.87 17.83
N LYS A 92 22.33 2.03 17.20
CA LYS A 92 22.10 2.17 15.75
C LYS A 92 21.05 1.18 15.25
N THR A 93 19.86 1.28 15.84
CA THR A 93 18.71 0.45 15.46
C THR A 93 17.46 1.29 15.29
N ALA A 94 16.56 0.80 14.43
CA ALA A 94 15.21 1.32 14.29
C ALA A 94 14.21 0.16 14.31
N LYS A 95 13.04 0.38 14.91
CA LYS A 95 11.98 -0.63 14.99
C LYS A 95 10.62 0.00 14.73
N MET A 96 9.88 -0.61 13.82
CA MET A 96 8.55 -0.23 13.37
C MET A 96 7.63 -1.40 13.66
N GLN A 97 6.50 -1.14 14.31
CA GLN A 97 5.55 -2.17 14.68
C GLN A 97 4.13 -1.65 14.56
N ALA A 98 3.28 -2.37 13.84
CA ALA A 98 1.83 -2.19 13.80
C ALA A 98 1.15 -3.40 14.44
N THR A 99 0.21 -3.17 15.35
CA THR A 99 -0.61 -4.20 15.98
C THR A 99 -2.07 -3.80 15.93
N GLY A 100 -2.89 -4.59 15.23
CA GLY A 100 -4.34 -4.37 15.10
C GLY A 100 -5.17 -5.47 15.74
N GLY A 101 -6.30 -5.08 16.32
CA GLY A 101 -7.19 -5.95 17.09
C GLY A 101 -8.28 -6.64 16.29
N SER A 102 -8.59 -6.21 15.07
CA SER A 102 -9.41 -6.97 14.12
C SER A 102 -9.33 -6.38 12.73
N PHE A 103 -9.63 -7.17 11.71
CA PHE A 103 -9.82 -6.70 10.34
C PHE A 103 -10.90 -7.52 9.65
N ASP A 104 -11.81 -6.86 8.95
CA ASP A 104 -12.90 -7.49 8.21
C ASP A 104 -12.96 -6.91 6.78
N LEU A 105 -12.78 -7.75 5.76
CA LEU A 105 -13.06 -7.40 4.36
C LEU A 105 -14.47 -7.84 4.00
N THR A 106 -15.34 -6.87 3.76
CA THR A 106 -16.75 -7.08 3.41
C THR A 106 -17.03 -6.85 1.93
N ALA A 107 -16.07 -6.32 1.18
CA ALA A 107 -16.18 -5.96 -0.24
C ALA A 107 -16.71 -7.09 -1.14
N LEU A 108 -16.43 -8.35 -0.79
CA LEU A 108 -16.75 -9.52 -1.62
C LEU A 108 -18.17 -10.05 -1.37
N THR A 109 -18.72 -9.80 -0.18
CA THR A 109 -20.02 -10.34 0.26
C THR A 109 -21.20 -9.99 -0.66
N PRO A 110 -21.31 -8.78 -1.24
CA PRO A 110 -22.41 -8.46 -2.17
C PRO A 110 -22.34 -9.24 -3.48
N TYR A 111 -21.19 -9.85 -3.78
CA TYR A 111 -20.91 -10.55 -5.04
C TYR A 111 -20.79 -12.06 -4.82
N GLY A 112 -21.29 -12.58 -3.69
CA GLY A 112 -21.28 -14.01 -3.35
C GLY A 112 -19.92 -14.54 -2.88
N GLY A 113 -18.93 -13.67 -2.69
CA GLY A 113 -17.66 -14.03 -2.10
C GLY A 113 -17.72 -14.09 -0.56
N PRO A 114 -16.73 -14.71 0.09
CA PRO A 114 -16.66 -14.79 1.54
C PRO A 114 -16.31 -13.44 2.17
N GLU A 115 -16.71 -13.26 3.42
CA GLU A 115 -16.12 -12.23 4.29
C GLU A 115 -14.76 -12.73 4.79
N ILE A 116 -13.70 -11.93 4.62
CA ILE A 116 -12.36 -12.29 5.10
C ILE A 116 -12.11 -11.57 6.41
N LYS A 117 -11.80 -12.33 7.47
CA LYS A 117 -11.68 -11.80 8.83
C LYS A 117 -10.35 -12.17 9.47
N LEU A 118 -9.86 -11.29 10.32
CA LEU A 118 -8.72 -11.51 11.22
C LEU A 118 -9.14 -11.07 12.62
N ALA A 119 -8.89 -11.93 13.61
CA ALA A 119 -9.13 -11.61 15.02
C ALA A 119 -8.00 -10.79 15.63
N SER A 120 -6.81 -10.79 15.03
CA SER A 120 -5.72 -9.86 15.33
C SER A 120 -4.64 -9.97 14.25
N TYR A 121 -3.81 -8.94 14.14
CA TYR A 121 -2.66 -8.94 13.25
C TYR A 121 -1.54 -8.07 13.80
N ALA A 122 -0.31 -8.38 13.39
CA ALA A 122 0.79 -7.46 13.53
C ALA A 122 1.80 -7.59 12.39
N ALA A 123 2.45 -6.48 12.08
CA ALA A 123 3.59 -6.40 11.17
C ALA A 123 4.70 -5.61 11.86
N SER A 124 5.94 -6.02 11.70
CA SER A 124 7.08 -5.27 12.19
C SER A 124 8.27 -5.33 11.26
N CYS A 125 9.03 -4.24 11.24
CA CYS A 125 10.30 -4.12 10.54
C CYS A 125 11.32 -3.59 11.55
N ALA A 126 12.48 -4.22 11.63
CA ALA A 126 13.59 -3.77 12.46
C ALA A 126 14.82 -3.61 11.58
N ALA A 127 15.53 -2.51 11.73
CA ALA A 127 16.74 -2.21 10.99
C ALA A 127 17.92 -2.01 11.95
N THR A 128 19.09 -2.44 11.49
CA THR A 128 20.40 -2.16 12.08
C THR A 128 21.27 -1.48 11.02
N THR A 129 22.55 -1.25 11.31
CA THR A 129 23.52 -0.76 10.33
C THR A 129 23.75 -1.68 9.13
N THR A 130 23.47 -2.98 9.27
CA THR A 130 23.86 -4.00 8.28
C THR A 130 22.72 -4.92 7.85
N SER A 131 21.59 -4.89 8.52
CA SER A 131 20.48 -5.78 8.22
C SER A 131 19.12 -5.14 8.51
N THR A 132 18.13 -5.61 7.77
CA THR A 132 16.72 -5.40 8.06
C THR A 132 16.04 -6.74 8.29
N THR A 133 15.19 -6.82 9.30
CA THR A 133 14.41 -8.00 9.65
C THR A 133 12.94 -7.63 9.64
N VAL A 134 12.13 -8.44 8.96
CA VAL A 134 10.67 -8.30 8.96
C VAL A 134 10.02 -9.46 9.67
N ALA A 135 8.90 -9.21 10.32
CA ALA A 135 8.07 -10.23 10.94
C ALA A 135 6.60 -9.87 10.78
N PHE A 136 5.77 -10.88 10.69
CA PHE A 136 4.32 -10.74 10.67
C PHE A 136 3.68 -11.83 11.52
N GLN A 137 2.49 -11.54 12.03
CA GLN A 137 1.67 -12.50 12.75
C GLN A 137 0.20 -12.14 12.56
N PHE A 138 -0.67 -13.14 12.63
CA PHE A 138 -2.10 -12.93 12.70
C PHE A 138 -2.79 -14.10 13.38
N SER A 139 -4.04 -13.88 13.79
CA SER A 139 -4.89 -14.91 14.37
C SER A 139 -6.32 -14.82 13.84
N GLY A 140 -7.06 -15.93 13.96
CA GLY A 140 -8.48 -15.98 13.62
C GLY A 140 -8.80 -15.72 12.15
N LEU A 141 -7.92 -16.14 11.22
CA LEU A 141 -8.16 -16.04 9.77
C LEU A 141 -9.43 -16.81 9.38
N GLN A 142 -10.34 -16.12 8.69
CA GLN A 142 -11.56 -16.69 8.12
C GLN A 142 -11.75 -16.21 6.68
N GLY A 143 -12.52 -16.95 5.89
CA GLY A 143 -12.86 -16.60 4.50
C GLY A 143 -11.83 -17.01 3.45
N VAL A 144 -10.62 -17.40 3.85
CA VAL A 144 -9.53 -17.84 2.96
C VAL A 144 -8.64 -18.86 3.68
N ASN A 145 -8.09 -19.82 2.92
CA ASN A 145 -7.14 -20.80 3.42
C ASN A 145 -5.71 -20.36 3.10
N ALA A 146 -4.81 -20.51 4.07
CA ALA A 146 -3.38 -20.28 3.89
C ALA A 146 -2.59 -21.45 4.53
N PRO A 147 -1.45 -21.86 3.94
CA PRO A 147 -0.62 -22.93 4.47
C PRO A 147 -0.02 -22.55 5.82
N LYS A 148 0.44 -23.54 6.60
CA LYS A 148 1.17 -23.31 7.86
C LYS A 148 2.51 -24.05 7.80
N PRO A 149 3.66 -23.36 7.86
CA PRO A 149 3.85 -21.90 7.88
C PRO A 149 3.49 -21.23 6.54
N ILE A 150 3.26 -19.92 6.55
CA ILE A 150 2.98 -19.14 5.34
C ILE A 150 4.29 -18.69 4.69
N PRO A 151 4.57 -19.09 3.43
CA PRO A 151 5.72 -18.59 2.69
C PRO A 151 5.66 -17.07 2.47
N ALA A 152 6.82 -16.44 2.27
CA ALA A 152 6.86 -15.06 1.79
C ALA A 152 6.17 -14.94 0.43
N ASN A 153 5.42 -13.85 0.25
CA ASN A 153 4.65 -13.54 -0.97
C ASN A 153 3.63 -14.63 -1.35
N TYR A 154 3.12 -15.39 -0.38
CA TYR A 154 2.11 -16.42 -0.66
C TYR A 154 0.82 -15.77 -1.16
N THR A 155 0.37 -16.19 -2.35
CA THR A 155 -0.82 -15.62 -2.98
C THR A 155 -1.99 -16.60 -2.90
N ALA A 156 -3.14 -16.11 -2.48
CA ALA A 156 -4.42 -16.80 -2.54
C ALA A 156 -5.41 -16.00 -3.41
N THR A 157 -6.09 -16.70 -4.31
CA THR A 157 -7.15 -16.11 -5.13
C THR A 157 -8.51 -16.47 -4.55
N VAL A 158 -9.42 -15.49 -4.47
CA VAL A 158 -10.79 -15.68 -3.99
C VAL A 158 -11.76 -15.46 -5.13
N GLY A 159 -12.72 -16.37 -5.27
CA GLY A 159 -13.70 -16.40 -6.34
C GLY A 159 -13.35 -17.40 -7.45
N PRO A 160 -14.13 -17.41 -8.54
CA PRO A 160 -13.86 -18.22 -9.72
C PRO A 160 -12.48 -17.91 -10.34
N ALA A 161 -11.85 -18.90 -10.95
CA ALA A 161 -10.49 -18.74 -11.51
C ALA A 161 -10.45 -17.84 -12.76
N ASP A 162 -11.53 -17.83 -13.53
CA ASP A 162 -11.76 -16.99 -14.71
C ASP A 162 -12.12 -15.54 -14.34
N HIS A 163 -12.84 -15.37 -13.22
CA HIS A 163 -13.29 -14.07 -12.71
C HIS A 163 -12.93 -13.92 -11.22
N PRO A 164 -11.64 -13.74 -10.88
CA PRO A 164 -11.20 -13.60 -9.50
C PRO A 164 -11.78 -12.31 -8.89
N GLN A 165 -12.36 -12.45 -7.71
CA GLN A 165 -12.94 -11.32 -6.98
C GLN A 165 -11.89 -10.61 -6.12
N ALA A 166 -10.89 -11.34 -5.64
CA ALA A 166 -9.74 -10.77 -4.96
C ALA A 166 -8.48 -11.63 -5.16
N LYS A 167 -7.33 -10.96 -5.19
CA LYS A 167 -6.00 -11.57 -5.04
C LYS A 167 -5.43 -11.10 -3.70
N ILE A 168 -5.09 -12.05 -2.84
CA ILE A 168 -4.59 -11.80 -1.50
C ILE A 168 -3.14 -12.27 -1.43
N VAL A 169 -2.22 -11.35 -1.17
CA VAL A 169 -0.81 -11.65 -0.93
C VAL A 169 -0.57 -11.57 0.57
N PHE A 170 -0.20 -12.71 1.16
CA PHE A 170 0.21 -12.81 2.56
C PHE A 170 1.72 -12.65 2.66
N ASN A 171 2.19 -12.02 3.75
CA ASN A 171 3.62 -11.82 4.00
C ASN A 171 4.33 -11.25 2.77
N GLU A 172 3.77 -10.17 2.22
CA GLU A 172 4.32 -9.51 1.05
C GLU A 172 5.58 -8.76 1.47
N VAL A 173 6.73 -9.20 0.97
CA VAL A 173 8.03 -8.62 1.28
C VAL A 173 8.59 -7.98 0.02
N ILE A 174 8.71 -6.66 0.04
CA ILE A 174 9.17 -5.84 -1.08
C ILE A 174 10.53 -5.27 -0.71
N GLN A 175 11.56 -5.62 -1.50
CA GLN A 175 12.88 -5.02 -1.37
C GLN A 175 12.95 -3.77 -2.25
N ALA A 176 13.71 -2.77 -1.82
CA ALA A 176 13.97 -1.60 -2.67
C ALA A 176 14.72 -1.99 -3.95
N ASP A 177 14.49 -1.22 -5.02
CA ASP A 177 15.24 -1.31 -6.28
C ASP A 177 15.81 0.08 -6.64
N PRO A 178 17.15 0.26 -6.63
CA PRO A 178 18.17 -0.74 -6.33
C PRO A 178 18.14 -1.19 -4.86
N ASN A 179 18.56 -2.44 -4.60
CA ASN A 179 18.56 -3.00 -3.25
C ASN A 179 19.61 -2.30 -2.36
N ASP A 180 19.13 -1.36 -1.56
CA ASP A 180 19.90 -0.63 -0.55
C ASP A 180 19.77 -1.24 0.86
N GLY A 181 19.20 -2.44 0.95
CA GLY A 181 18.86 -3.11 2.20
C GLY A 181 17.53 -2.67 2.79
N SER A 182 16.81 -1.72 2.19
CA SER A 182 15.46 -1.35 2.64
C SER A 182 14.45 -2.43 2.29
N VAL A 183 13.50 -2.63 3.20
CA VAL A 183 12.44 -3.62 3.04
C VAL A 183 11.11 -3.05 3.51
N THR A 184 10.07 -3.38 2.76
CA THR A 184 8.68 -3.16 3.14
C THR A 184 8.02 -4.52 3.35
N ILE A 185 7.20 -4.63 4.39
CA ILE A 185 6.33 -5.76 4.63
C ILE A 185 4.87 -5.27 4.71
N ASN A 186 4.02 -5.92 3.94
CA ASN A 186 2.58 -5.90 4.15
C ASN A 186 2.17 -7.29 4.65
N MET A 187 1.49 -7.35 5.80
CA MET A 187 1.02 -8.64 6.32
C MET A 187 -0.04 -9.23 5.39
N LEU A 188 -1.00 -8.42 4.94
CA LEU A 188 -1.90 -8.73 3.84
C LEU A 188 -1.93 -7.55 2.86
N HIS A 189 -1.84 -7.87 1.58
CA HIS A 189 -2.17 -6.99 0.48
C HIS A 189 -3.30 -7.64 -0.32
N ILE A 190 -4.43 -6.95 -0.43
CA ILE A 190 -5.63 -7.46 -1.10
C ILE A 190 -5.93 -6.55 -2.28
N GLU A 191 -5.82 -7.10 -3.49
CA GLU A 191 -6.22 -6.45 -4.73
C GLU A 191 -7.64 -6.93 -5.08
N LEU A 192 -8.59 -5.99 -5.21
CA LEU A 192 -9.98 -6.28 -5.54
C LEU A 192 -10.18 -6.33 -7.06
N PHE A 193 -10.82 -7.40 -7.53
CA PHE A 193 -11.12 -7.68 -8.94
C PHE A 193 -9.93 -7.38 -9.87
N PRO A 194 -8.82 -8.13 -9.72
CA PRO A 194 -7.54 -7.83 -10.38
C PRO A 194 -7.59 -7.87 -11.92
N ASN A 195 -8.65 -8.47 -12.50
CA ASN A 195 -8.83 -8.50 -13.96
C ASN A 195 -9.53 -7.24 -14.51
N GLY A 196 -10.02 -6.34 -13.64
CA GLY A 196 -10.66 -5.08 -14.02
C GLY A 196 -12.09 -5.21 -14.59
N ASP A 197 -12.65 -6.41 -14.59
CA ASP A 197 -14.02 -6.74 -15.00
C ASP A 197 -15.04 -6.62 -13.85
N GLY A 198 -14.57 -6.23 -12.66
CA GLY A 198 -15.36 -6.14 -11.46
C GLY A 198 -16.01 -4.77 -11.19
N PRO A 199 -16.95 -4.73 -10.22
CA PRO A 199 -17.61 -3.52 -9.77
C PRO A 199 -16.74 -2.63 -8.84
N MET A 200 -15.59 -3.15 -8.41
CA MET A 200 -14.56 -2.42 -7.66
C MET A 200 -13.17 -2.70 -8.24
N SER A 201 -12.21 -1.83 -7.96
CA SER A 201 -10.79 -2.06 -8.24
C SER A 201 -9.92 -1.36 -7.19
N GLY A 202 -8.66 -1.76 -7.07
CA GLY A 202 -7.69 -1.18 -6.14
C GLY A 202 -7.41 -2.06 -4.93
N ASP A 203 -6.78 -1.47 -3.93
CA ASP A 203 -5.98 -2.21 -2.96
C ASP A 203 -6.39 -1.92 -1.51
N VAL A 204 -6.31 -2.96 -0.70
CA VAL A 204 -6.43 -2.89 0.77
C VAL A 204 -5.16 -3.44 1.38
N ILE A 205 -4.48 -2.62 2.16
CA ILE A 205 -3.26 -2.99 2.88
C ILE A 205 -3.60 -3.18 4.35
N VAL A 206 -3.13 -4.28 4.93
CA VAL A 206 -3.32 -4.60 6.36
C VAL A 206 -1.97 -4.91 6.99
N GLY A 207 -1.63 -4.18 8.04
CA GLY A 207 -0.36 -4.28 8.74
C GLY A 207 0.82 -3.96 7.82
N HIS A 208 1.15 -2.68 7.72
CA HIS A 208 2.26 -2.19 6.90
C HIS A 208 3.44 -1.81 7.79
N ALA A 209 4.65 -2.22 7.44
CA ALA A 209 5.87 -1.70 8.03
C ALA A 209 6.98 -1.62 6.98
N ALA A 210 7.75 -0.55 6.99
CA ALA A 210 8.91 -0.35 6.13
C ALA A 210 10.09 0.11 6.98
N CYS A 211 11.30 -0.33 6.61
CA CYS A 211 12.53 0.07 7.28
C CYS A 211 13.72 0.04 6.33
N SER A 212 14.66 0.96 6.55
CA SER A 212 15.95 0.99 5.88
C SER A 212 17.09 0.83 6.89
N PRO A 213 18.26 0.31 6.50
CA PRO A 213 19.43 0.27 7.35
C PRO A 213 19.75 1.64 7.95
N THR A 214 20.10 1.67 9.24
CA THR A 214 20.42 2.91 9.97
C THR A 214 21.92 3.16 9.91
N SER A 215 22.38 4.29 9.38
CA SER A 215 23.81 4.66 9.32
C SER A 215 24.40 5.10 10.67
#